data_AF-J9FYB6-F1
#
_entry.id   AF-J9FYB6-F1
#
_cell.length_a   1.000
_cell.length_b   1.000
_cell.length_c   1.000
_cell.angle_alpha   90.00
_cell.angle_beta   90.00
_cell.angle_gamma   90.00
#
_symmetry.space_group_name_H-M   'P 1'
#
loop_
_entity.id
_entity.type
_entity.pdbx_description
1 polymer ?
#
loop_
_entity_poly.entity_id
_entity_poly.type
_entity_poly.pdbx_seq_one_letter_code
_entity_poly.pdbx_strand_id
1 'polypeptide(L)'
;YKVGDMKMGMAFNDEAKALGFRDGDVLLGTEEGEFKEMLNVNGDFFRQIAKAHRVDIIRDGKPMSLSLPGDLDMLQMIKNRPVFCVPFIPSVIDSIDAGGPADKLGVKAGDRVVAFNGKAVRTWSDFDNQMAVLSDVLATKQTAADSLKVRSASVVIERQATHRMDTLAVVLTPELRMGIFKSSLATYYKPTQIHYSFLESFPAGVKYGCNVLR
;
A
#
# COMPACT_ATOMS: atom_id res chain seq x y z
N TYR A 1 -1.68 9.14 9.90
CA TYR A 1 -1.66 7.98 10.81
C TYR A 1 -0.22 7.73 11.24
N LYS A 2 0.10 7.63 12.54
CA LYS A 2 1.47 7.32 12.99
C LYS A 2 1.86 5.92 12.50
N VAL A 3 3.06 5.75 11.93
CA VAL A 3 3.51 4.45 11.35
C VAL A 3 3.44 3.32 12.39
N GLY A 4 3.90 3.57 13.62
CA GLY A 4 3.83 2.58 14.70
C GLY A 4 2.41 2.17 15.13
N ASP A 5 1.37 2.96 14.80
CA ASP A 5 -0.02 2.60 15.13
C ASP A 5 -0.63 1.63 14.10
N MET A 6 0.06 1.39 12.98
CA MET A 6 -0.43 0.56 11.88
C MET A 6 -0.24 -0.92 12.17
N LYS A 7 -1.15 -1.50 12.96
CA LYS A 7 -1.09 -2.90 13.39
C LYS A 7 -1.04 -3.94 12.26
N MET A 8 -1.55 -3.63 11.08
CA MET A 8 -1.44 -4.49 9.88
C MET A 8 -0.08 -4.37 9.18
N GLY A 9 0.76 -3.42 9.59
CA GLY A 9 2.09 -3.19 9.06
C GLY A 9 2.10 -2.64 7.64
N MET A 10 3.19 -2.96 6.94
CA MET A 10 3.46 -2.52 5.58
C MET A 10 3.50 -3.72 4.62
N ALA A 11 3.22 -3.47 3.34
CA ALA A 11 3.57 -4.38 2.25
C ALA A 11 4.88 -3.89 1.61
N PHE A 12 5.74 -4.84 1.24
CA PHE A 12 7.11 -4.58 0.79
C PHE A 12 7.36 -5.14 -0.60
N ASN A 13 8.20 -4.44 -1.38
CA ASN A 13 8.70 -4.96 -2.64
C ASN A 13 9.80 -6.03 -2.42
N ASP A 14 10.30 -6.60 -3.52
CA ASP A 14 11.29 -7.69 -3.44
C ASP A 14 12.66 -7.22 -2.93
N GLU A 15 13.03 -5.96 -3.18
CA GLU A 15 14.28 -5.37 -2.66
C GLU A 15 14.25 -5.25 -1.14
N ALA A 16 13.15 -4.73 -0.59
CA ALA A 16 12.93 -4.70 0.85
C ALA A 16 12.90 -6.13 1.43
N LYS A 17 12.25 -7.08 0.77
CA LYS A 17 12.24 -8.48 1.22
C LYS A 17 13.64 -9.10 1.24
N ALA A 18 14.51 -8.73 0.30
CA ALA A 18 15.91 -9.16 0.30
C ALA A 18 16.70 -8.62 1.52
N LEU A 19 16.29 -7.46 2.07
CA LEU A 19 16.81 -6.92 3.34
C LEU A 19 16.18 -7.56 4.58
N GLY A 20 15.29 -8.54 4.40
CA GLY A 20 14.67 -9.30 5.48
C GLY A 20 13.34 -8.76 5.97
N PHE A 21 12.78 -7.72 5.35
CA PHE A 21 11.41 -7.27 5.60
C PHE A 21 10.39 -8.31 5.14
N ARG A 22 9.22 -8.32 5.77
CA ARG A 22 8.09 -9.18 5.44
C ARG A 22 6.81 -8.36 5.45
N ASP A 23 5.88 -8.71 4.57
CA ASP A 23 4.57 -8.10 4.57
C ASP A 23 3.89 -8.32 5.93
N GLY A 24 3.36 -7.25 6.51
CA GLY A 24 2.84 -7.25 7.87
C GLY A 24 3.80 -6.69 8.92
N ASP A 25 5.06 -6.42 8.57
CA ASP A 25 5.98 -5.75 9.52
C ASP A 25 5.47 -4.34 9.83
N VAL A 26 5.35 -4.02 11.12
CA VAL A 26 5.05 -2.68 11.61
C VAL A 26 6.36 -1.95 11.86
N LEU A 27 6.56 -0.82 11.21
CA LEU A 27 7.81 -0.05 11.32
C LEU A 27 7.72 0.94 12.49
N LEU A 28 8.67 0.88 13.42
CA LEU A 28 8.68 1.70 14.62
C LEU A 28 9.66 2.87 14.54
N GLY A 29 10.87 2.63 14.03
CA GLY A 29 11.93 3.63 13.96
C GLY A 29 13.26 3.04 13.51
N THR A 30 14.31 3.83 13.66
CA THR A 30 15.71 3.45 13.43
C THR A 30 16.52 3.71 14.69
N GLU A 31 17.84 3.51 14.62
CA GLU A 31 18.76 3.93 15.68
C GLU A 31 18.72 5.43 16.00
N GLU A 32 18.22 6.27 15.09
CA GLU A 32 18.06 7.71 15.29
C GLU A 32 16.76 8.09 16.03
N GLY A 33 15.86 7.11 16.24
CA GLY A 33 14.62 7.26 16.99
C GLY A 33 13.37 6.77 16.25
N GLU A 34 12.20 6.98 16.86
CA GLU A 34 10.91 6.59 16.29
C GLU A 34 10.58 7.35 15.00
N PHE A 35 9.92 6.67 14.05
CA PHE A 35 9.32 7.33 12.89
C PHE A 35 8.22 8.30 13.36
N LYS A 36 8.54 9.60 13.32
CA LYS A 36 7.63 10.66 13.75
C LYS A 36 6.54 10.98 12.73
N GLU A 37 6.73 10.58 11.48
CA GLU A 37 5.87 11.00 10.39
C GLU A 37 4.50 10.29 10.42
N MET A 38 3.46 11.09 10.21
CA MET A 38 2.13 10.60 9.88
C MET A 38 2.12 10.24 8.40
N LEU A 39 1.61 9.05 8.08
CA LEU A 39 1.43 8.48 6.73
C LEU A 39 1.15 9.53 5.65
N ASN A 40 2.24 10.06 5.13
CA ASN A 40 2.47 10.79 3.92
C ASN A 40 3.88 10.31 3.61
N VAL A 41 4.00 9.52 2.56
CA VAL A 41 5.23 8.86 2.13
C VAL A 41 6.19 9.95 1.66
N ASN A 42 6.72 10.72 2.60
CA ASN A 42 7.58 11.87 2.37
C ASN A 42 9.00 11.37 2.13
N GLY A 43 9.82 12.25 1.54
CA GLY A 43 11.24 11.97 1.41
C GLY A 43 11.94 11.71 2.75
N ASP A 44 11.41 12.17 3.89
CA ASP A 44 12.10 11.97 5.17
C ASP A 44 12.02 10.54 5.70
N PHE A 45 10.84 9.92 5.68
CA PHE A 45 10.67 8.52 6.04
C PHE A 45 11.62 7.59 5.27
N PHE A 46 11.65 7.70 3.94
CA PHE A 46 12.56 6.86 3.13
C PHE A 46 14.02 7.24 3.32
N ARG A 47 14.35 8.52 3.56
CA ARG A 47 15.71 8.95 3.88
C ARG A 47 16.22 8.35 5.19
N GLN A 48 15.38 8.30 6.23
CA GLN A 48 15.73 7.71 7.50
C GLN A 48 16.05 6.22 7.33
N ILE A 49 15.21 5.47 6.59
CA ILE A 49 15.48 4.05 6.29
C ILE A 49 16.74 3.90 5.43
N ALA A 50 16.93 4.77 4.44
CA ALA A 50 18.03 4.64 3.49
C ALA A 50 19.41 4.79 4.15
N LYS A 51 19.52 5.69 5.13
CA LYS A 51 20.77 5.96 5.86
C LYS A 51 20.96 5.12 7.12
N ALA A 52 19.91 4.45 7.57
CA ALA A 52 19.96 3.67 8.80
C ALA A 52 20.74 2.37 8.61
N HIS A 53 21.42 1.96 9.67
CA HIS A 53 22.00 0.63 9.81
C HIS A 53 21.09 -0.33 10.57
N ARG A 54 20.03 0.18 11.22
CA ARG A 54 19.03 -0.62 11.92
C ARG A 54 17.62 -0.08 11.68
N VAL A 55 16.65 -0.98 11.57
CA VAL A 55 15.23 -0.63 11.69
C VAL A 55 14.59 -1.49 12.76
N ASP A 56 13.82 -0.86 13.63
CA ASP A 56 13.05 -1.53 14.68
C ASP A 56 11.64 -1.77 14.18
N ILE A 57 11.17 -3.02 14.32
CA ILE A 57 9.90 -3.49 13.77
C ILE A 57 9.12 -4.32 14.79
N ILE A 58 7.81 -4.46 14.56
CA ILE A 58 7.00 -5.54 15.13
C ILE A 58 6.67 -6.54 14.01
N ARG A 59 6.99 -7.81 14.22
CA ARG A 59 6.62 -8.92 13.34
C ARG A 59 5.85 -9.97 14.14
N ASP A 60 4.66 -10.33 13.68
CA ASP A 60 3.78 -11.29 14.37
C ASP A 60 3.56 -10.93 15.86
N GLY A 61 3.44 -9.63 16.14
CA GLY A 61 3.28 -9.09 17.49
C GLY A 61 4.54 -9.06 18.36
N LYS A 62 5.70 -9.48 17.83
CA LYS A 62 6.98 -9.52 18.56
C LYS A 62 7.91 -8.39 18.10
N PRO A 63 8.51 -7.62 19.01
CA PRO A 63 9.52 -6.63 18.66
C PRO A 63 10.81 -7.31 18.20
N MET A 64 11.40 -6.78 17.13
CA MET A 64 12.71 -7.19 16.62
C MET A 64 13.35 -6.06 15.82
N SER A 65 14.62 -6.23 15.45
CA SER A 65 15.33 -5.29 14.59
C SER A 65 15.90 -5.99 13.35
N LEU A 66 15.96 -5.27 12.24
CA LEU A 66 16.63 -5.72 11.01
C LEU A 66 17.87 -4.85 10.76
N SER A 67 18.92 -5.47 10.23
CA SER A 67 20.15 -4.79 9.80
C SER A 67 19.95 -4.20 8.41
N LEU A 68 20.34 -2.95 8.24
CA LEU A 68 20.27 -2.22 6.98
C LEU A 68 21.68 -1.80 6.55
N PRO A 69 21.92 -1.57 5.25
CA PRO A 69 23.27 -1.28 4.76
C PRO A 69 23.71 0.17 5.01
N GLY A 70 22.78 1.10 5.23
CA GLY A 70 23.07 2.52 5.52
C GLY A 70 23.32 3.39 4.29
N ASP A 71 23.21 2.84 3.09
CA ASP A 71 23.47 3.52 1.81
C ASP A 71 22.44 3.16 0.72
N LEU A 72 21.20 2.80 1.10
CA LEU A 72 20.16 2.46 0.12
C LEU A 72 19.85 3.64 -0.80
N ASP A 73 19.60 3.35 -2.09
CA ASP A 73 19.19 4.36 -3.05
C ASP A 73 17.73 4.75 -2.83
N MET A 74 17.54 5.86 -2.11
CA MET A 74 16.23 6.45 -1.82
C MET A 74 15.41 6.75 -3.08
N LEU A 75 16.05 7.12 -4.20
CA LEU A 75 15.33 7.43 -5.44
C LEU A 75 14.70 6.16 -6.02
N GLN A 76 15.43 5.04 -5.99
CA GLN A 76 14.91 3.74 -6.41
C GLN A 76 13.79 3.28 -5.49
N MET A 77 13.97 3.44 -4.17
CA MET A 77 12.94 3.07 -3.18
C MET A 77 11.58 3.72 -3.50
N ILE A 78 11.57 4.96 -3.99
CA ILE A 78 10.36 5.74 -4.32
C ILE A 78 9.85 5.47 -5.75
N LYS A 79 10.77 5.33 -6.72
CA LYS A 79 10.41 5.21 -8.14
C LYS A 79 10.01 3.82 -8.55
N ASN A 80 10.51 2.79 -7.87
CA ASN A 80 10.19 1.42 -8.20
C ASN A 80 8.69 1.15 -8.14
N ARG A 81 8.24 0.25 -9.00
CA ARG A 81 6.85 -0.22 -9.07
C ARG A 81 6.92 -1.75 -9.05
N PRO A 82 6.66 -2.41 -7.91
CA PRO A 82 6.18 -1.86 -6.64
C PRO A 82 7.22 -0.98 -5.89
N VAL A 83 6.73 0.03 -5.18
CA VAL A 83 7.52 0.92 -4.31
C VAL A 83 8.06 0.16 -3.10
N PHE A 84 9.17 0.61 -2.50
CA PHE A 84 9.88 -0.10 -1.42
C PHE A 84 8.96 -0.63 -0.31
N CYS A 85 8.08 0.23 0.22
CA CYS A 85 7.02 -0.20 1.09
C CYS A 85 5.81 0.74 1.04
N VAL A 86 4.62 0.19 1.27
CA VAL A 86 3.36 0.92 1.44
C VAL A 86 2.58 0.37 2.61
N PRO A 87 1.67 1.14 3.19
CA PRO A 87 0.76 0.63 4.22
C PRO A 87 0.01 -0.60 3.73
N PHE A 88 -0.07 -1.62 4.59
CA PHE A 88 -0.85 -2.80 4.28
C PHE A 88 -2.34 -2.47 4.40
N ILE A 89 -3.00 -2.27 3.27
CA ILE A 89 -4.45 -2.08 3.20
C ILE A 89 -5.05 -3.31 2.52
N PRO A 90 -5.79 -4.16 3.24
CA PRO A 90 -6.43 -5.34 2.67
C PRO A 90 -7.27 -4.98 1.45
N SER A 91 -7.30 -5.87 0.45
CA SER A 91 -8.10 -5.74 -0.78
C SER A 91 -9.61 -5.98 -0.55
N VAL A 92 -10.14 -5.47 0.57
CA VAL A 92 -11.54 -5.56 0.96
C VAL A 92 -12.33 -4.45 0.30
N ILE A 93 -13.36 -4.84 -0.44
CA ILE A 93 -14.24 -3.92 -1.16
C ILE A 93 -15.09 -3.17 -0.15
N ASP A 94 -15.04 -1.84 -0.23
CA ASP A 94 -15.84 -0.95 0.63
C ASP A 94 -17.27 -0.83 0.10
N SER A 95 -17.40 -0.52 -1.18
CA SER A 95 -18.69 -0.32 -1.84
C SER A 95 -18.61 -0.65 -3.33
N ILE A 96 -19.77 -0.78 -3.97
CA ILE A 96 -19.90 -1.17 -5.38
C ILE A 96 -20.65 -0.08 -6.14
N ASP A 97 -20.18 0.23 -7.34
CA ASP A 97 -20.88 1.11 -8.28
C ASP A 97 -22.07 0.38 -8.90
N ALA A 98 -23.28 0.88 -8.65
CA ALA A 98 -24.53 0.24 -9.06
C ALA A 98 -24.61 0.15 -10.60
N GLY A 99 -24.91 -1.04 -11.11
CA GLY A 99 -24.92 -1.31 -12.56
C GLY A 99 -23.53 -1.40 -13.21
N GLY A 100 -22.45 -1.27 -12.44
CA GLY A 100 -21.07 -1.47 -12.89
C GLY A 100 -20.72 -2.95 -13.17
N PRO A 101 -19.53 -3.23 -13.73
CA PRO A 101 -19.11 -4.60 -14.04
C PRO A 101 -19.13 -5.54 -12.82
N ALA A 102 -18.64 -5.09 -11.67
CA ALA A 102 -18.65 -5.88 -10.43
C ALA A 102 -20.06 -6.18 -9.93
N ASP A 103 -20.97 -5.20 -9.98
CA ASP A 103 -22.37 -5.38 -9.53
C ASP A 103 -23.09 -6.44 -10.37
N LYS A 104 -22.89 -6.40 -11.70
CA LYS A 104 -23.46 -7.40 -12.64
C LYS A 104 -22.96 -8.83 -12.38
N LEU A 105 -21.78 -8.97 -11.77
CA LEU A 105 -21.18 -10.24 -11.37
C LEU A 105 -21.55 -10.64 -9.93
N GLY A 106 -22.42 -9.86 -9.27
CA GLY A 106 -22.88 -10.11 -7.92
C GLY A 106 -21.80 -9.93 -6.86
N VAL A 107 -20.75 -9.16 -7.14
CA VAL A 107 -19.76 -8.75 -6.12
C VAL A 107 -20.44 -7.87 -5.10
N LYS A 108 -20.09 -8.01 -3.82
CA LYS A 108 -20.68 -7.24 -2.73
C LYS A 108 -19.63 -6.51 -1.92
N ALA A 109 -20.05 -5.44 -1.24
CA ALA A 109 -19.26 -4.81 -0.19
C ALA A 109 -18.85 -5.86 0.86
N GLY A 110 -17.62 -5.77 1.35
CA GLY A 110 -17.01 -6.74 2.27
C GLY A 110 -16.33 -7.93 1.59
N ASP A 111 -16.63 -8.24 0.32
CA ASP A 111 -15.87 -9.25 -0.42
C ASP A 111 -14.40 -8.80 -0.57
N ARG A 112 -13.49 -9.77 -0.62
CA ARG A 112 -12.04 -9.52 -0.74
C ARG A 112 -11.53 -9.99 -2.08
N VAL A 113 -10.80 -9.16 -2.81
CA VAL A 113 -10.11 -9.57 -4.04
C VAL A 113 -8.84 -10.33 -3.66
N VAL A 114 -8.77 -11.62 -3.98
CA VAL A 114 -7.63 -12.48 -3.60
C VAL A 114 -6.70 -12.81 -4.77
N ALA A 115 -7.18 -12.68 -6.02
CA ALA A 115 -6.33 -12.76 -7.19
C ALA A 115 -6.89 -11.95 -8.37
N PHE A 116 -6.00 -11.51 -9.24
CA PHE A 116 -6.31 -10.80 -10.47
C PHE A 116 -5.39 -11.29 -11.60
N ASN A 117 -5.96 -11.80 -12.68
CA ASN A 117 -5.25 -12.42 -13.81
C ASN A 117 -4.20 -13.47 -13.38
N GLY A 118 -4.56 -14.31 -12.41
CA GLY A 118 -3.69 -15.37 -11.88
C GLY A 118 -2.58 -14.87 -10.95
N LYS A 119 -2.48 -13.56 -10.68
CA LYS A 119 -1.59 -12.99 -9.68
C LYS A 119 -2.31 -12.83 -8.36
N ALA A 120 -1.67 -13.27 -7.26
CA ALA A 120 -2.22 -13.11 -5.93
C ALA A 120 -2.34 -11.63 -5.56
N VAL A 121 -3.45 -11.28 -4.90
CA VAL A 121 -3.76 -9.94 -4.41
C VAL A 121 -4.08 -10.07 -2.93
N ARG A 122 -3.32 -9.40 -2.07
CA ARG A 122 -3.61 -9.33 -0.63
C ARG A 122 -3.95 -7.91 -0.22
N THR A 123 -3.40 -6.94 -0.94
CA THR A 123 -3.57 -5.51 -0.66
C THR A 123 -4.11 -4.77 -1.88
N TRP A 124 -4.64 -3.57 -1.64
CA TRP A 124 -4.99 -2.67 -2.74
C TRP A 124 -3.79 -2.26 -3.59
N SER A 125 -2.57 -2.22 -3.02
CA SER A 125 -1.37 -1.95 -3.81
C SER A 125 -1.06 -3.08 -4.78
N ASP A 126 -1.24 -4.35 -4.38
CA ASP A 126 -1.08 -5.49 -5.29
C ASP A 126 -2.02 -5.36 -6.49
N PHE A 127 -3.29 -5.05 -6.21
CA PHE A 127 -4.31 -4.83 -7.24
C PHE A 127 -3.93 -3.66 -8.17
N ASP A 128 -3.51 -2.52 -7.61
CA ASP A 128 -3.14 -1.34 -8.38
C ASP A 128 -1.93 -1.56 -9.28
N ASN A 129 -0.95 -2.34 -8.81
CA ASN A 129 0.18 -2.73 -9.65
C ASN A 129 -0.30 -3.58 -10.85
N GLN A 130 -1.25 -4.50 -10.66
CA GLN A 130 -1.82 -5.26 -11.79
C GLN A 130 -2.62 -4.38 -12.75
N MET A 131 -3.37 -3.40 -12.23
CA MET A 131 -4.11 -2.44 -13.04
C MET A 131 -3.18 -1.53 -13.86
N ALA A 132 -2.05 -1.11 -13.29
CA ALA A 132 -1.02 -0.35 -13.99
C ALA A 132 -0.41 -1.15 -15.15
N VAL A 133 -0.08 -2.43 -14.92
CA VAL A 133 0.40 -3.34 -15.98
C VAL A 133 -0.63 -3.47 -17.10
N LEU A 134 -1.92 -3.61 -16.77
CA LEU A 134 -2.97 -3.63 -17.79
C LEU A 134 -3.06 -2.32 -18.57
N SER A 135 -2.91 -1.17 -17.90
CA SER A 135 -2.91 0.14 -18.53
C SER A 135 -1.76 0.30 -19.52
N ASP A 136 -0.54 -0.12 -19.14
CA ASP A 136 0.63 -0.09 -20.02
C ASP A 136 0.41 -0.98 -21.24
N VAL A 137 -0.13 -2.18 -21.05
CA VAL A 137 -0.46 -3.07 -22.17
C VAL A 137 -1.52 -2.44 -23.07
N LEU A 138 -2.59 -1.85 -22.51
CA LEU A 138 -3.65 -1.20 -23.28
C LEU A 138 -3.09 -0.06 -24.15
N ALA A 139 -2.16 0.74 -23.61
CA ALA A 139 -1.53 1.84 -24.32
C ALA A 139 -0.74 1.39 -25.56
N THR A 140 -0.31 0.11 -25.62
CA THR A 140 0.37 -0.45 -26.80
C THR A 140 -0.59 -0.98 -27.87
N LYS A 141 -1.90 -1.04 -27.61
CA LYS A 141 -2.89 -1.64 -28.52
C LYS A 141 -3.55 -0.61 -29.42
N GLN A 142 -3.79 -1.00 -30.68
CA GLN A 142 -4.35 -0.11 -31.71
C GLN A 142 -5.74 -0.54 -32.19
N THR A 143 -6.16 -1.78 -31.94
CA THR A 143 -7.44 -2.30 -32.43
C THR A 143 -8.47 -2.48 -31.31
N ALA A 144 -9.75 -2.38 -31.66
CA ALA A 144 -10.84 -2.62 -30.70
C ALA A 144 -10.83 -4.05 -30.13
N ALA A 145 -10.42 -5.04 -30.93
CA ALA A 145 -10.31 -6.42 -30.49
C ALA A 145 -9.19 -6.61 -29.45
N ASP A 146 -8.07 -5.93 -29.62
CA ASP A 146 -6.97 -5.95 -28.65
C ASP A 146 -7.35 -5.25 -27.35
N SER A 147 -8.01 -4.09 -27.44
CA SER A 147 -8.52 -3.38 -26.26
C SER A 147 -9.53 -4.22 -25.47
N LEU A 148 -10.39 -4.99 -26.15
CA LEU A 148 -11.33 -5.89 -25.49
C LEU A 148 -10.62 -7.05 -24.76
N LYS A 149 -9.57 -7.62 -25.35
CA LYS A 149 -8.75 -8.66 -24.70
C LYS A 149 -8.08 -8.13 -23.44
N VAL A 150 -7.49 -6.93 -23.49
CA VAL A 150 -6.84 -6.32 -22.31
C VAL A 150 -7.85 -6.02 -21.19
N ARG A 151 -9.08 -5.65 -21.56
CA ARG A 151 -10.17 -5.38 -20.61
C ARG A 151 -10.80 -6.64 -20.03
N SER A 152 -10.55 -7.81 -20.62
CA SER A 152 -11.06 -9.08 -20.12
C SER A 152 -10.10 -9.63 -19.07
N ALA A 153 -10.56 -9.68 -17.82
CA ALA A 153 -9.77 -10.12 -16.68
C ALA A 153 -10.44 -11.26 -15.92
N SER A 154 -9.63 -12.10 -15.28
CA SER A 154 -10.08 -13.12 -14.32
C SER A 154 -9.81 -12.62 -12.91
N VAL A 155 -10.84 -12.51 -12.08
CA VAL A 155 -10.73 -12.04 -10.69
C VAL A 155 -11.19 -13.15 -9.77
N VAL A 156 -10.40 -13.48 -8.76
CA VAL A 156 -10.84 -14.37 -7.68
C VAL A 156 -11.21 -13.53 -6.49
N ILE A 157 -12.42 -13.72 -5.96
CA ILE A 157 -12.90 -13.04 -4.77
C ILE A 157 -13.20 -14.04 -3.67
N GLU A 158 -12.90 -13.67 -2.43
CA GLU A 158 -13.39 -14.34 -1.24
C GLU A 158 -14.67 -13.66 -0.78
N ARG A 159 -15.73 -14.45 -0.60
CA ARG A 159 -17.01 -13.97 -0.08
C ARG A 159 -16.93 -13.72 1.42
N GLN A 160 -17.34 -12.53 1.87
CA GLN A 160 -17.26 -12.16 3.29
C GLN A 160 -18.02 -13.15 4.20
N ALA A 161 -19.23 -13.54 3.81
CA ALA A 161 -20.12 -14.33 4.66
C ALA A 161 -19.75 -15.81 4.74
N THR A 162 -19.12 -16.37 3.71
CA THR A 162 -18.93 -17.82 3.58
C THR A 162 -17.47 -18.25 3.43
N HIS A 163 -16.53 -17.29 3.31
CA HIS A 163 -15.12 -17.54 2.97
C HIS A 163 -14.92 -18.37 1.69
N ARG A 164 -15.95 -18.42 0.83
CA ARG A 164 -15.89 -19.16 -0.43
C ARG A 164 -15.12 -18.33 -1.44
N MET A 165 -14.28 -19.01 -2.22
CA MET A 165 -13.57 -18.41 -3.34
C MET A 165 -14.40 -18.54 -4.62
N ASP A 166 -14.74 -17.42 -5.24
CA ASP A 166 -15.42 -17.36 -6.54
C ASP A 166 -14.48 -16.78 -7.59
N THR A 167 -14.34 -17.48 -8.72
CA THR A 167 -13.60 -16.97 -9.90
C THR A 167 -14.59 -16.31 -10.85
N LEU A 168 -14.36 -15.03 -11.15
CA LEU A 168 -15.21 -14.19 -11.98
C LEU A 168 -14.46 -13.78 -13.25
N ALA A 169 -15.07 -13.98 -14.40
CA ALA A 169 -14.64 -13.35 -15.64
C ALA A 169 -15.27 -11.96 -15.73
N VAL A 170 -14.46 -10.91 -15.73
CA VAL A 170 -14.92 -9.51 -15.78
C VAL A 170 -14.44 -8.83 -17.05
N VAL A 171 -15.32 -8.04 -17.67
CA VAL A 171 -14.93 -7.09 -18.70
C VAL A 171 -14.94 -5.70 -18.06
N LEU A 172 -13.75 -5.13 -17.88
CA LEU A 172 -13.57 -3.79 -17.32
C LEU A 172 -14.17 -2.72 -18.23
N THR A 173 -14.47 -1.52 -17.71
CA THR A 173 -14.87 -0.37 -18.54
C THR A 173 -13.72 0.05 -19.49
N PRO A 174 -13.97 0.90 -20.51
CA PRO A 174 -12.89 1.41 -21.38
C PRO A 174 -11.76 2.10 -20.59
N GLU A 175 -12.09 2.67 -19.44
CA GLU A 175 -11.16 3.31 -18.49
C GLU A 175 -10.55 2.31 -17.49
N LEU A 176 -10.62 1.00 -17.79
CA LEU A 176 -10.12 -0.09 -16.96
C LEU A 176 -10.72 -0.13 -15.55
N ARG A 177 -12.01 0.23 -15.39
CA ARG A 177 -12.68 0.17 -14.08
C ARG A 177 -13.46 -1.13 -13.90
N MET A 178 -13.42 -1.68 -12.69
CA MET A 178 -14.26 -2.81 -12.28
C MET A 178 -15.58 -2.35 -11.64
N GLY A 179 -15.69 -1.08 -11.22
CA GLY A 179 -16.86 -0.57 -10.48
C GLY A 179 -16.84 -0.95 -9.00
N ILE A 180 -15.64 -1.04 -8.40
CA ILE A 180 -15.44 -1.30 -6.97
C ILE A 180 -14.79 -0.09 -6.32
N PHE A 181 -15.21 0.23 -5.10
CA PHE A 181 -14.57 1.21 -4.24
C PHE A 181 -13.75 0.49 -3.17
N LYS A 182 -12.54 1.00 -2.93
CA LYS A 182 -11.54 0.35 -2.08
C LYS A 182 -11.70 0.79 -0.64
N SER A 183 -11.59 -0.13 0.31
CA SER A 183 -11.36 0.25 1.71
C SER A 183 -10.08 1.09 1.80
N SER A 184 -10.03 2.04 2.73
CA SER A 184 -8.87 2.92 2.92
C SER A 184 -8.27 2.74 4.31
N LEU A 185 -7.15 3.43 4.58
CA LEU A 185 -6.58 3.46 5.92
C LEU A 185 -7.56 3.99 6.97
N ALA A 186 -8.44 4.93 6.59
CA ALA A 186 -9.44 5.49 7.49
C ALA A 186 -10.49 4.44 7.93
N THR A 187 -10.64 3.36 7.17
CA THR A 187 -11.49 2.22 7.54
C THR A 187 -10.93 1.47 8.76
N TYR A 188 -9.61 1.47 8.95
CA TYR A 188 -8.92 0.63 9.94
C TYR A 188 -8.25 1.40 11.08
N TYR A 189 -7.88 2.65 10.84
CA TYR A 189 -7.12 3.46 11.79
C TYR A 189 -7.79 4.80 12.02
N LYS A 190 -7.67 5.32 13.25
CA LYS A 190 -8.09 6.69 13.58
C LYS A 190 -6.92 7.65 13.36
N PRO A 191 -7.16 8.85 12.80
CA PRO A 191 -6.11 9.86 12.70
C PRO A 191 -5.57 10.23 14.09
N THR A 192 -4.25 10.16 14.28
CA THR A 192 -3.59 10.64 15.50
C THR A 192 -3.65 12.18 15.51
N GLN A 193 -4.29 12.79 16.50
CA GLN A 193 -4.22 14.25 16.70
C GLN A 193 -3.10 14.59 17.66
N ILE A 194 -2.13 15.39 17.22
CA ILE A 194 -1.08 15.93 18.09
C ILE A 194 -1.42 17.40 18.34
N HIS A 195 -1.85 17.71 19.57
CA HIS A 195 -2.07 19.08 20.02
C HIS A 195 -0.78 19.60 20.62
N TYR A 196 -0.12 20.56 19.96
CA TYR A 196 1.01 21.27 20.55
C TYR A 196 0.48 22.44 21.39
N SER A 197 0.94 22.54 22.63
CA SER A 197 0.70 23.75 23.43
C SER A 197 1.60 24.90 22.94
N PHE A 198 1.15 26.15 23.09
CA PHE A 198 1.85 27.37 22.61
C PHE A 198 3.31 27.50 23.10
N LEU A 199 3.67 26.86 24.22
CA LEU A 199 5.04 26.88 24.75
C LEU A 199 5.92 25.73 24.19
N GLU A 200 5.32 24.64 23.70
CA GLU A 200 6.04 23.51 23.07
C GLU A 200 6.30 23.71 21.57
N SER A 201 5.61 24.66 20.92
CA SER A 201 5.81 24.99 19.51
C SER A 201 7.15 25.70 19.24
N PHE A 202 7.74 26.35 20.23
CA PHE A 202 9.01 27.09 20.07
C PHE A 202 10.24 26.16 19.98
N PRO A 203 10.44 25.16 20.89
CA PRO A 203 11.56 24.23 20.77
C PRO A 203 11.45 23.31 19.55
N ALA A 204 10.23 22.90 19.18
CA ALA A 204 9.98 22.07 17.99
C ALA A 204 10.26 22.86 16.71
N GLY A 205 9.80 24.11 16.59
CA GLY A 205 10.02 24.95 15.42
C GLY A 205 11.50 25.24 15.13
N VAL A 206 12.30 25.52 16.17
CA VAL A 206 13.75 25.81 16.00
C VAL A 206 14.55 24.56 15.62
N LYS A 207 14.22 23.40 16.21
CA LYS A 207 14.92 22.14 15.91
C LYS A 207 14.66 21.65 14.48
N TYR A 208 13.46 21.87 13.96
CA TYR A 208 13.15 21.60 12.55
C TYR A 208 13.72 22.68 11.61
N GLY A 209 13.67 23.96 11.98
CA GLY A 209 14.19 25.07 11.15
C GLY A 209 15.71 25.05 10.92
N CYS A 210 16.50 24.66 11.91
CA CYS A 210 17.97 24.59 11.78
C CYS A 210 18.46 23.40 10.92
N ASN A 211 17.67 22.35 10.73
CA ASN A 211 18.05 21.18 9.93
C ASN A 211 17.69 21.30 8.44
N VAL A 212 16.98 22.36 8.02
CA VAL A 212 16.63 22.62 6.61
C VAL A 212 17.68 23.51 5.93
N LEU A 213 18.58 24.15 6.69
CA LEU A 213 19.66 25.00 6.20
C LEU A 213 21.02 24.38 6.52
N ARG A 214 21.37 23.28 5.84
CA ARG A 214 22.77 22.89 5.61
C ARG A 214 22.89 22.00 4.38
#